data_AF-A0A7R8WWX1-F1
#
_entry.id   AF-A0A7R8WWX1-F1
#
_cell.length_a   1.000
_cell.length_b   1.000
_cell.length_c   1.000
_cell.angle_alpha   90.00
_cell.angle_beta   90.00
_cell.angle_gamma   90.00
#
_symmetry.space_group_name_H-M   'P 1'
#
loop_
_entity.id
_entity.type
_entity.pdbx_description
1 polymer ?
#
loop_
_entity_poly.entity_id
_entity_poly.type
_entity_poly.pdbx_seq_one_letter_code
_entity_poly.pdbx_strand_id
1 'polypeptide(L)' 'MMTLFESPTGLQFVMNTDVQSADIRELLTTIYTQAFVEHVVKNPLLNPAEPIQSDIFRQKLNELVAKHPAARATNIL' A
#
# COMPACT_ATOMS: atom_id res chain seq x y z
N MET A 1 14.37 -3.15 6.67
CA MET A 1 14.67 -3.70 5.34
C MET A 1 13.79 -3.01 4.30
N MET A 2 14.28 -2.83 3.07
CA MET A 2 13.45 -2.32 1.97
C MET A 2 12.88 -3.51 1.20
N THR A 3 11.57 -3.53 1.00
CA THR A 3 10.88 -4.55 0.20
C THR A 3 10.23 -3.89 -1.01
N LEU A 4 10.47 -4.48 -2.19
CA LEU A 4 9.88 -4.08 -3.46
C LEU A 4 8.92 -5.17 -3.96
N PHE A 5 7.75 -4.73 -4.39
CA PHE A 5 6.80 -5.52 -5.19
C PHE A 5 6.54 -4.77 -6.50
N GLU A 6 6.60 -5.47 -7.62
CA GLU A 6 6.33 -4.91 -8.94
C GLU A 6 5.11 -5.61 -9.54
N SER A 7 4.13 -4.84 -10.01
CA SER A 7 2.97 -5.38 -10.70
C SER A 7 3.34 -5.78 -12.14
N PRO A 8 2.56 -6.66 -12.79
CA PRO A 8 2.75 -6.99 -14.21
C PRO A 8 2.66 -5.79 -15.16
N THR A 9 2.11 -4.66 -14.70
CA THR A 9 2.02 -3.40 -15.45
C THR A 9 3.19 -2.45 -15.17
N GLY A 10 4.21 -2.89 -14.43
CA GLY A 10 5.40 -2.10 -14.11
C GLY A 10 5.20 -1.09 -12.96
N LEU A 11 4.12 -1.19 -12.18
CA LEU A 11 3.94 -0.35 -11.00
C LEU A 11 4.77 -0.91 -9.84
N GLN A 12 5.56 -0.05 -9.23
CA GLN A 12 6.46 -0.41 -8.13
C GLN A 12 5.89 0.05 -6.79
N PHE A 13 5.71 -0.91 -5.89
CA PHE A 13 5.33 -0.68 -4.51
C PHE A 13 6.53 -0.93 -3.62
N VAL A 14 6.98 0.12 -2.93
CA VAL A 14 8.16 0.09 -2.06
C VAL A 14 7.72 0.33 -0.62
N MET A 15 8.18 -0.54 0.28
CA MET A 15 7.94 -0.39 1.71
C MET A 15 9.25 -0.52 2.49
N ASN A 16 9.47 0.43 3.39
CA ASN A 16 10.57 0.39 4.35
C ASN A 16 10.03 -0.13 5.68
N THR A 17 10.63 -1.20 6.16
CA THR A 17 10.27 -1.82 7.44
C THR A 17 11.52 -2.02 8.31
N ASP A 18 11.37 -2.56 9.51
CA ASP A 18 12.51 -2.99 10.32
C ASP A 18 13.12 -4.29 9.75
N VAL A 19 14.15 -4.85 10.38
CA VAL A 19 14.83 -6.07 9.90
C VAL A 19 14.08 -7.35 10.29
N GLN A 20 13.27 -7.30 11.34
CA GLN A 20 12.49 -8.43 11.88
C GLN A 20 11.08 -8.51 11.27
N SER A 21 10.66 -7.49 10.52
CA SER A 21 9.39 -7.48 9.79
C SER A 21 9.31 -8.60 8.76
N ALA A 22 8.46 -9.59 9.03
CA ALA A 22 8.10 -10.66 8.09
C ALA A 22 6.90 -10.27 7.22
N ASP A 23 6.65 -11.06 6.17
CA ASP A 23 5.42 -11.05 5.35
C ASP A 23 5.06 -9.74 4.63
N ILE A 24 6.02 -8.81 4.53
CA ILE A 24 5.83 -7.51 3.85
C ILE A 24 5.46 -7.66 2.38
N ARG A 25 5.98 -8.70 1.70
CA ARG A 25 5.62 -8.97 0.30
C ARG A 25 4.14 -9.36 0.16
N GLU A 26 3.60 -10.11 1.11
CA GLU A 26 2.17 -10.45 1.13
C GLU A 26 1.34 -9.20 1.36
N LEU A 27 1.72 -8.36 2.34
CA LEU A 27 1.07 -7.07 2.58
C LEU A 27 1.05 -6.18 1.32
N LEU A 28 2.17 -6.07 0.61
CA LEU A 28 2.25 -5.31 -0.64
C LEU A 28 1.31 -5.87 -1.73
N THR A 29 1.20 -7.20 -1.80
CA THR A 29 0.27 -7.87 -2.72
C THR A 29 -1.19 -7.59 -2.35
N THR A 30 -1.52 -7.61 -1.06
CA THR A 30 -2.84 -7.23 -0.54
C THR A 30 -3.16 -5.76 -0.83
N ILE A 31 -2.20 -4.85 -0.65
CA ILE A 31 -2.36 -3.43 -0.97
C ILE A 31 -2.66 -3.24 -2.46
N TYR A 32 -1.91 -3.92 -3.33
CA TYR A 32 -2.16 -3.87 -4.77
C TYR A 32 -3.57 -4.36 -5.13
N THR A 33 -3.94 -5.55 -4.66
CA THR A 33 -5.20 -6.20 -5.03
C THR A 33 -6.43 -5.58 -4.39
N GLN A 34 -6.40 -5.26 -3.10
CA GLN A 34 -7.57 -4.85 -2.32
C GLN A 34 -7.72 -3.34 -2.14
N ALA A 35 -6.66 -2.56 -2.35
CA ALA A 35 -6.72 -1.10 -2.23
C ALA A 35 -6.48 -0.41 -3.59
N PHE A 36 -5.34 -0.69 -4.23
CA PHE A 36 -4.96 0.02 -5.45
C PHE A 36 -5.88 -0.31 -6.64
N VAL A 37 -6.10 -1.59 -6.95
CA VAL A 37 -6.99 -1.97 -8.05
C VAL A 37 -8.42 -1.49 -7.80
N GLU A 38 -8.92 -1.67 -6.57
CA GLU A 38 -10.31 -1.35 -6.22
C GLU A 38 -10.61 0.16 -6.20
N HIS A 39 -9.70 1.00 -5.70
CA HIS A 39 -9.96 2.41 -5.46
C HIS A 39 -9.19 3.37 -6.38
N VAL A 40 -8.19 2.88 -7.11
CA VAL A 40 -7.40 3.67 -8.07
C VAL A 40 -7.70 3.24 -9.50
N VAL A 41 -7.44 1.99 -9.85
CA VAL A 41 -7.58 1.51 -11.25
C VAL A 41 -9.03 1.53 -11.72
N LYS A 42 -9.97 1.13 -10.86
CA LYS A 42 -11.40 1.14 -11.18
C LYS A 42 -12.03 2.54 -11.12
N ASN A 43 -11.32 3.56 -10.66
CA ASN A 43 -11.84 4.91 -10.57
C ASN A 43 -11.44 5.72 -11.82
N PRO A 44 -12.35 5.91 -12.81
CA PRO A 44 -12.03 6.59 -14.06
C PRO A 44 -11.78 8.09 -13.89
N LEU A 45 -12.05 8.66 -12.72
CA LEU A 45 -11.84 10.08 -12.43
C LEU A 45 -10.40 10.39 -12.03
N LEU A 46 -9.56 9.37 -11.78
CA LEU A 46 -8.17 9.55 -11.39
C LEU A 46 -7.26 9.56 -12.61
N ASN A 47 -6.39 10.56 -12.67
CA ASN A 47 -5.34 10.63 -13.69
C ASN A 47 -4.13 9.78 -13.23
N PRO A 48 -3.71 8.75 -13.98
CA PRO A 48 -2.54 7.93 -13.63
C PRO A 48 -1.21 8.71 -13.62
N ALA A 49 -1.15 9.87 -14.29
CA ALA A 49 0.04 10.72 -14.32
C ALA A 49 0.16 11.64 -13.10
N GLU A 50 -0.86 11.70 -12.25
CA GLU A 50 -0.91 12.56 -11.07
C GLU A 50 -0.83 11.75 -9.77
N PRO A 51 -0.38 12.36 -8.66
CA PRO A 51 -0.45 11.73 -7.36
C PRO A 51 -1.87 11.30 -7.01
N ILE A 52 -2.02 10.12 -6.41
CA ILE A 52 -3.33 9.57 -6.03
C ILE A 52 -3.94 10.45 -4.91
N GLN A 53 -5.02 11.15 -5.23
CA GLN A 53 -5.76 12.01 -4.28
C GLN A 53 -7.00 11.31 -3.67
N SER A 54 -7.21 10.03 -3.91
CA SER A 54 -8.36 9.29 -3.41
C SER A 54 -8.30 9.08 -1.89
N ASP A 55 -9.20 9.75 -1.16
CA ASP A 55 -9.32 9.61 0.30
C ASP A 55 -9.72 8.19 0.71
N ILE A 56 -10.58 7.54 -0.08
CA ILE A 56 -11.01 6.16 0.17
C ILE A 56 -9.81 5.20 0.04
N PHE A 57 -8.96 5.40 -0.97
CA PHE A 57 -7.73 4.64 -1.12
C PHE A 57 -6.79 4.86 0.08
N ARG A 58 -6.60 6.11 0.50
CA ARG A 58 -5.77 6.45 1.67
C ARG A 58 -6.27 5.79 2.94
N GLN A 59 -7.57 5.85 3.20
CA GLN A 59 -8.19 5.22 4.36
C GLN A 59 -8.00 3.70 4.34
N LYS A 60 -8.21 3.06 3.18
CA LYS A 60 -8.05 1.60 3.06
C LYS A 60 -6.59 1.16 3.21
N LEU A 61 -5.66 1.91 2.63
CA LEU A 61 -4.23 1.68 2.79
C LEU A 61 -3.81 1.76 4.26
N ASN A 62 -4.24 2.81 4.96
CA ASN A 62 -3.95 2.98 6.39
C ASN A 62 -4.52 1.83 7.23
N GLU A 63 -5.74 1.37 6.92
CA GLU A 63 -6.35 0.21 7.59
C GLU A 63 -5.51 -1.07 7.41
N LEU A 64 -5.07 -1.36 6.18
CA LEU A 64 -4.27 -2.55 5.88
C LEU A 64 -2.90 -2.51 6.56
N VAL A 65 -2.24 -1.35 6.51
CA VAL A 65 -0.94 -1.17 7.17
C VAL A 65 -1.10 -1.28 8.68
N ALA A 66 -2.04 -0.56 9.29
CA ALA A 66 -2.23 -0.56 10.74
C ALA A 66 -2.60 -1.93 11.32
N LYS A 67 -3.27 -2.78 10.54
CA LYS A 67 -3.58 -4.17 10.94
C LYS A 67 -2.39 -5.11 10.86
N HIS A 68 -1.36 -4.76 10.09
CA HIS A 68 -0.21 -5.63 9.91
C HIS A 68 0.65 -5.66 11.19
N PRO A 69 1.14 -6.83 11.64
CA PRO A 69 1.97 -6.93 12.85
C PRO A 69 3.24 -6.07 12.83
N ALA A 70 3.76 -5.78 11.63
CA ALA A 70 4.90 -4.87 11.43
C ALA A 70 4.57 -3.39 11.64
N ALA A 71 3.29 -3.00 11.62
CA ALA A 71 2.91 -1.64 11.97
C ALA A 71 3.07 -1.48 13.47
N ARG A 72 4.26 -1.01 13.87
CA ARG A 72 4.50 -0.56 15.23
C ARG A 72 3.39 0.43 15.56
N ALA A 73 2.62 0.14 16.60
CA ALA A 73 1.67 1.07 17.21
C ALA A 73 2.44 2.30 17.65
N THR A 74 2.65 3.21 16.71
CA THR A 74 3.32 4.47 16.97
C THR A 74 2.17 5.42 17.21
N ASN A 75 1.75 5.52 18.48
CA ASN A 75 1.17 6.76 18.96
C ASN A 75 2.20 7.84 18.63
N ILE A 76 1.92 8.62 17.59
CA ILE A 76 2.60 9.89 17.36
C ILE A 76 1.52 10.94 17.54
N LEU A 77 1.74 11.76 18.54
CA LEU A 77 1.03 13.00 18.87
C LEU A 77 0.95 13.94 17.66
#